data_AF-A0A6B8RS73-F1
#
_entry.id   AF-A0A6B8RS73-F1
#
_cell.length_a   1.000
_cell.length_b   1.000
_cell.length_c   1.000
_cell.angle_alpha   90.00
_cell.angle_beta   90.00
_cell.angle_gamma   90.00
#
_symmetry.space_group_name_H-M   'P 1'
#
loop_
_entity.id
_entity.type
_entity.pdbx_description
1 polymer ?
#
loop_
_entity_poly.entity_id
_entity_poly.type
_entity_poly.pdbx_seq_one_letter_code
_entity_poly.pdbx_strand_id
1 'polypeptide(L)'
;MIKTYAWTLFFVILLAGVYVWNHSNTGLDPVIKSIIKNYQGIDGRIQDDSMGSLGLKTIDDIGFRKKESILEVWYGKQIFKANIKNKEVMEALIKLDLTVAFDPLGNVLLMYKGEVVKEYE
;
A
#
# COMPACT_ATOMS: atom_id res chain seq x y z
N MET A 1 48.88 10.65 -3.92
CA MET A 1 47.65 11.08 -3.21
C MET A 1 46.37 10.94 -4.04
N ILE A 2 46.41 11.00 -5.38
CA ILE A 2 45.21 10.87 -6.26
C ILE A 2 44.49 9.51 -6.12
N LYS A 3 45.22 8.42 -5.88
CA LYS A 3 44.64 7.08 -5.76
C LYS A 3 43.66 6.95 -4.58
N THR A 4 43.88 7.67 -3.49
CA THR A 4 43.04 7.58 -2.28
C THR A 4 41.69 8.30 -2.45
N TYR A 5 41.65 9.38 -3.23
CA TYR A 5 40.43 10.14 -3.51
C TYR A 5 39.43 9.38 -4.40
N ALA A 6 39.93 8.55 -5.33
CA ALA A 6 39.06 7.71 -6.16
C ALA A 6 38.32 6.65 -5.32
N TRP A 7 39.01 6.10 -4.32
CA TRP A 7 38.43 5.09 -3.41
C TRP A 7 37.39 5.69 -2.46
N THR A 8 37.62 6.89 -1.93
CA THR A 8 36.61 7.58 -1.10
C THR A 8 35.40 8.00 -1.93
N LEU A 9 35.58 8.48 -3.16
CA LEU A 9 34.45 8.83 -4.03
C LEU A 9 33.60 7.60 -4.37
N PHE A 10 34.23 6.46 -4.65
CA PHE A 10 33.54 5.18 -4.89
C PHE A 10 32.74 4.75 -3.65
N PHE A 11 33.33 4.85 -2.46
CA PHE A 11 32.64 4.52 -1.21
C PHE A 11 31.45 5.43 -0.92
N VAL A 12 31.55 6.73 -1.21
CA VAL A 12 30.45 7.69 -1.02
C VAL A 12 29.30 7.39 -1.99
N ILE A 13 29.59 7.06 -3.25
CA ILE A 13 28.56 6.67 -4.24
C ILE A 13 27.89 5.35 -3.83
N LEU A 14 28.67 4.39 -3.33
CA LEU A 14 28.16 3.08 -2.89
C LEU A 14 27.28 3.22 -1.64
N LEU A 15 27.69 4.05 -0.68
CA LEU A 15 26.89 4.39 0.50
C LEU A 15 25.62 5.15 0.14
N ALA A 16 25.68 6.11 -0.78
CA ALA A 16 24.51 6.83 -1.27
C ALA A 16 23.53 5.88 -2.00
N GLY A 17 24.04 4.96 -2.81
CA GLY A 17 23.24 3.94 -3.48
C GLY A 17 22.54 3.00 -2.50
N VAL A 18 23.25 2.52 -1.47
CA VAL A 18 22.68 1.66 -0.42
C VAL A 18 21.67 2.43 0.44
N TYR A 19 21.94 3.69 0.76
CA TYR A 19 21.03 4.54 1.52
C TYR A 19 19.71 4.75 0.75
N VAL A 20 19.78 5.10 -0.54
CA VAL A 20 18.61 5.25 -1.41
C VAL A 20 17.85 3.92 -1.57
N TRP A 21 18.57 2.80 -1.72
CA TRP A 21 17.97 1.48 -1.80
C TRP A 21 17.20 1.11 -0.52
N ASN A 22 17.79 1.39 0.65
CA ASN A 22 17.19 1.01 1.92
C ASN A 22 16.04 1.94 2.34
N HIS A 23 16.07 3.22 1.94
CA HIS A 23 14.99 4.18 2.22
C HIS A 23 13.72 3.94 1.35
N SER A 24 13.85 3.17 0.26
CA SER A 24 12.71 2.74 -0.57
C SER A 24 11.76 1.76 0.14
N ASN A 25 12.19 1.17 1.27
CA ASN A 25 11.38 0.24 2.08
C ASN A 25 10.41 0.93 3.06
N THR A 26 10.39 2.26 3.10
CA THR A 26 9.31 3.06 3.70
C THR A 26 8.21 3.43 2.69
N GLY A 27 8.14 2.70 1.56
CA GLY A 27 7.13 2.89 0.51
C GLY A 27 5.87 2.03 0.68
N LEU A 28 4.98 2.14 -0.30
CA LEU A 28 3.78 1.32 -0.44
C LEU A 28 4.06 -0.17 -0.16
N ASP A 29 3.16 -0.82 0.57
CA ASP A 29 3.24 -2.25 0.84
C ASP A 29 3.36 -3.05 -0.48
N PRO A 30 4.29 -4.03 -0.56
CA PRO A 30 4.55 -4.77 -1.78
C PRO A 30 3.32 -5.53 -2.30
N VAL A 31 2.39 -5.90 -1.42
CA VAL A 31 1.12 -6.52 -1.79
C VAL A 31 0.22 -5.51 -2.51
N ILE A 32 0.09 -4.28 -1.99
CA ILE A 32 -0.66 -3.21 -2.68
C ILE A 32 -0.06 -2.94 -4.07
N LYS A 33 1.28 -2.83 -4.15
CA LYS A 33 1.99 -2.66 -5.44
C LYS A 33 1.70 -3.81 -6.40
N SER A 34 1.72 -5.04 -5.91
CA SER A 34 1.45 -6.24 -6.70
C SER A 34 0.00 -6.26 -7.20
N ILE A 35 -0.96 -5.91 -6.35
CA ILE A 35 -2.39 -5.87 -6.75
C ILE A 35 -2.58 -4.82 -7.85
N ILE A 36 -2.07 -3.61 -7.66
CA ILE A 36 -2.19 -2.55 -8.66
C ILE A 36 -1.51 -2.94 -9.97
N LYS A 37 -0.29 -3.50 -9.90
CA LYS A 37 0.45 -3.86 -11.10
C LYS A 37 -0.22 -4.97 -11.92
N ASN A 38 -0.79 -5.97 -11.26
CA ASN A 38 -1.27 -7.17 -11.93
C ASN A 38 -2.77 -7.15 -12.26
N TYR A 39 -3.56 -6.32 -11.58
CA TYR A 39 -5.01 -6.31 -11.67
C TYR A 39 -5.60 -4.95 -12.09
N GLN A 40 -4.76 -3.95 -12.38
CA GLN A 40 -5.25 -2.67 -12.89
C GLN A 40 -5.70 -2.82 -14.35
N GLY A 41 -6.98 -2.58 -14.59
CA GLY A 41 -7.58 -2.53 -15.91
C GLY A 41 -7.25 -1.25 -16.68
N ILE A 42 -7.72 -1.18 -17.93
CA ILE A 42 -7.47 -0.07 -18.86
C ILE A 42 -8.07 1.25 -18.34
N ASP A 43 -9.14 1.19 -17.55
CA ASP A 43 -9.78 2.32 -16.89
C ASP A 43 -9.06 2.77 -15.61
N GLY A 44 -7.95 2.11 -15.25
CA GLY A 44 -7.15 2.43 -14.07
C GLY A 44 -7.70 1.87 -12.76
N ARG A 45 -8.84 1.16 -12.79
CA ARG A 45 -9.43 0.49 -11.63
C ARG A 45 -8.92 -0.93 -11.49
N ILE A 46 -9.01 -1.49 -10.28
CA ILE A 46 -8.71 -2.90 -10.06
C ILE A 46 -9.88 -3.74 -10.57
N GLN A 47 -9.60 -4.53 -11.60
CA GLN A 47 -10.54 -5.50 -12.15
C GLN A 47 -10.02 -6.91 -11.84
N ASP A 48 -10.80 -7.72 -11.13
CA ASP A 48 -10.49 -9.14 -10.90
C ASP A 48 -10.90 -9.95 -12.16
N ASP A 49 -10.29 -9.60 -13.29
CA ASP A 49 -10.61 -10.17 -14.62
C ASP A 49 -10.17 -11.64 -14.74
N SER A 50 -9.38 -12.11 -13.77
CA SER A 50 -8.65 -13.37 -13.82
C SER A 50 -9.11 -14.33 -12.71
N MET A 51 -10.23 -15.02 -12.94
CA MET A 51 -10.63 -16.21 -12.17
C MET A 51 -10.79 -16.06 -10.64
N GLY A 52 -11.08 -14.87 -10.10
CA GLY A 52 -11.26 -14.71 -8.65
C GLY A 52 -9.97 -14.94 -7.85
N SER A 53 -8.85 -14.50 -8.41
CA SER A 53 -7.52 -14.70 -7.83
C SER A 53 -7.28 -13.78 -6.64
N LEU A 54 -7.86 -12.57 -6.65
CA LEU A 54 -7.99 -11.76 -5.44
C LEU A 54 -9.07 -12.34 -4.52
N GLY A 55 -10.08 -12.99 -5.09
CA GLY A 55 -11.13 -13.65 -4.32
C GLY A 55 -12.14 -12.69 -3.71
N LEU A 56 -12.22 -11.45 -4.22
CA LEU A 56 -13.29 -10.53 -3.88
C LEU A 56 -14.55 -10.92 -4.62
N LYS A 57 -15.56 -11.33 -3.87
CA LYS A 57 -16.91 -11.56 -4.39
C LYS A 57 -17.88 -10.50 -3.88
N THR A 58 -17.68 -10.05 -2.65
CA THR A 58 -18.57 -9.13 -1.92
C THR A 58 -17.77 -8.21 -0.99
N ILE A 59 -18.44 -7.20 -0.41
CA ILE A 59 -17.84 -6.33 0.60
C ILE A 59 -17.42 -7.09 1.87
N ASP A 60 -18.05 -8.23 2.17
CA ASP A 60 -17.71 -9.07 3.33
C ASP A 60 -16.32 -9.72 3.22
N ASP A 61 -15.79 -9.83 1.99
CA ASP A 61 -14.42 -10.29 1.73
C ASP A 61 -13.38 -9.19 1.98
N ILE A 62 -13.82 -7.98 2.36
CA ILE A 62 -12.98 -6.86 2.72
C ILE A 62 -13.13 -6.59 4.22
N GLY A 63 -12.00 -6.38 4.86
CA GLY A 63 -11.96 -6.03 6.27
C GLY A 63 -10.86 -5.04 6.54
N PHE A 64 -10.92 -4.37 7.68
CA PHE A 64 -9.77 -3.62 8.15
C PHE A 64 -9.62 -3.69 9.67
N ARG A 65 -8.39 -3.42 10.12
CA ARG A 65 -8.05 -3.25 11.52
C ARG A 65 -7.07 -2.11 11.66
N LYS A 66 -7.36 -1.21 12.59
CA LYS A 66 -6.43 -0.12 12.92
C LYS A 66 -5.49 -0.56 14.05
N LYS A 67 -4.19 -0.48 13.79
CA LYS A 67 -3.12 -0.61 14.80
C LYS A 67 -2.32 0.68 14.82
N GLU A 68 -2.65 1.56 15.77
CA GLU A 68 -2.04 2.90 15.90
C GLU A 68 -2.19 3.75 14.62
N SER A 69 -1.11 3.85 13.83
CA SER A 69 -1.03 4.60 12.56
C SER A 69 -1.05 3.71 11.32
N ILE A 70 -1.12 2.39 11.52
CA ILE A 70 -1.12 1.38 10.47
C ILE A 70 -2.53 0.79 10.35
N LEU A 71 -3.04 0.78 9.14
CA LEU A 71 -4.27 0.12 8.74
C LEU A 71 -3.91 -1.22 8.11
N GLU A 72 -4.28 -2.31 8.75
CA GLU A 72 -4.20 -3.65 8.18
C GLU A 72 -5.49 -3.91 7.43
N VAL A 73 -5.41 -4.17 6.13
CA VAL A 73 -6.59 -4.35 5.26
C VAL A 73 -6.57 -5.77 4.71
N TRP A 74 -7.67 -6.47 4.92
CA TRP A 74 -8.00 -7.71 4.22
C TRP A 74 -8.74 -7.32 2.94
N TYR A 75 -8.21 -7.72 1.79
CA TYR A 75 -8.78 -7.45 0.48
C TYR A 75 -8.88 -8.78 -0.28
N GLY A 76 -10.02 -9.47 -0.09
CA GLY A 76 -10.20 -10.84 -0.53
C GLY A 76 -9.22 -11.78 0.19
N LYS A 77 -8.38 -12.47 -0.58
CA LYS A 77 -7.34 -13.39 -0.09
C LYS A 77 -6.04 -12.69 0.30
N GLN A 78 -5.91 -11.40 0.00
CA GLN A 78 -4.68 -10.63 0.24
C GLN A 78 -4.80 -9.82 1.53
N ILE A 79 -3.69 -9.68 2.24
CA ILE A 79 -3.60 -8.85 3.44
C ILE A 79 -2.43 -7.90 3.24
N PHE A 80 -2.65 -6.62 3.49
CA PHE A 80 -1.61 -5.61 3.36
C PHE A 80 -1.71 -4.56 4.45
N LYS A 81 -0.61 -3.84 4.66
CA LYS A 81 -0.53 -2.77 5.66
C LYS A 81 -0.42 -1.42 4.98
N ALA A 82 -1.17 -0.45 5.48
CA ALA A 82 -1.27 0.89 4.93
C ALA A 82 -1.00 1.90 6.04
N ASN A 83 0.04 2.73 5.91
CA ASN A 83 0.24 3.85 6.84
C ASN A 83 -0.70 5.00 6.44
N ILE A 84 -1.66 5.33 7.31
CA ILE A 84 -2.71 6.33 7.03
C ILE A 84 -2.12 7.75 6.86
N LYS A 85 -0.91 7.99 7.39
CA LYS A 85 -0.20 9.27 7.22
C LYS A 85 0.54 9.38 5.89
N ASN A 86 0.69 8.28 5.15
CA ASN A 86 1.42 8.28 3.88
C ASN A 86 0.45 8.55 2.71
N LYS A 87 0.67 9.68 2.02
CA LYS A 87 -0.16 10.11 0.89
C LYS A 87 -0.13 9.12 -0.28
N GLU A 88 1.02 8.50 -0.57
CA GLU A 88 1.13 7.50 -1.65
C GLU A 88 0.26 6.28 -1.38
N VAL A 89 0.18 5.87 -0.11
CA VAL A 89 -0.69 4.77 0.34
C VAL A 89 -2.16 5.12 0.12
N MET A 90 -2.56 6.33 0.45
CA MET A 90 -3.93 6.81 0.22
C MET A 90 -4.31 6.82 -1.26
N GLU A 91 -3.41 7.29 -2.13
CA GLU A 91 -3.63 7.28 -3.58
C GLU A 91 -3.74 5.86 -4.14
N ALA A 92 -2.98 4.91 -3.60
CA ALA A 92 -3.06 3.51 -3.98
C ALA A 92 -4.35 2.83 -3.50
N LEU A 93 -4.82 3.16 -2.29
CA LEU A 93 -6.11 2.69 -1.78
C LEU A 93 -7.26 3.14 -2.68
N ILE A 94 -7.23 4.39 -3.16
CA ILE A 94 -8.26 4.89 -4.08
C ILE A 94 -8.32 4.06 -5.37
N LYS A 95 -7.18 3.59 -5.89
CA LYS A 95 -7.16 2.70 -7.07
C LYS A 95 -7.83 1.36 -6.81
N LEU A 96 -7.80 0.88 -5.56
CA LEU A 96 -8.50 -0.32 -5.08
C LEU A 96 -9.99 -0.07 -4.77
N ASP A 97 -10.53 1.11 -5.12
CA ASP A 97 -11.86 1.60 -4.70
C ASP A 97 -12.02 1.65 -3.17
N LEU A 98 -10.91 1.76 -2.44
CA LEU A 98 -10.85 1.87 -0.99
C LEU A 98 -10.62 3.32 -0.58
N THR A 99 -11.50 3.86 0.25
CA THR A 99 -11.37 5.21 0.80
C THR A 99 -11.29 5.14 2.32
N VAL A 100 -10.30 5.83 2.90
CA VAL A 100 -10.21 5.98 4.35
C VAL A 100 -10.84 7.32 4.72
N ALA A 101 -11.88 7.28 5.53
CA ALA A 101 -12.52 8.41 6.16
C ALA A 101 -12.30 8.38 7.68
N PHE A 102 -12.62 9.48 8.34
CA PHE A 102 -12.65 9.55 9.80
C PHE A 102 -14.05 9.97 10.22
N ASP A 103 -14.59 9.28 11.22
CA ASP A 103 -15.85 9.69 11.82
C ASP A 103 -15.67 10.99 12.65
N PRO A 104 -16.75 11.64 13.10
CA PRO A 104 -16.67 12.82 13.96
C PRO A 104 -15.97 12.58 15.30
N LEU A 105 -15.75 11.32 15.68
CA LEU A 105 -15.10 10.89 16.92
C LEU A 105 -13.61 10.55 16.70
N GLY A 106 -13.10 10.63 15.47
CA GLY A 106 -11.72 10.33 15.11
C GLY A 106 -11.41 8.84 14.86
N ASN A 107 -12.43 7.98 14.78
CA ASN A 107 -12.29 6.58 14.40
C ASN A 107 -12.08 6.46 12.89
N VAL A 108 -11.32 5.46 12.49
CA VAL A 108 -11.04 5.20 11.08
C VAL A 108 -12.20 4.43 10.48
N LEU A 109 -12.74 4.93 9.38
CA LEU A 109 -13.73 4.25 8.56
C LEU A 109 -13.09 3.88 7.23
N LEU A 110 -13.03 2.60 6.90
CA LEU A 110 -12.69 2.17 5.54
C LEU A 110 -13.98 1.99 4.74
N MET A 111 -14.02 2.55 3.54
CA MET A 111 -15.14 2.43 2.62
C MET A 111 -14.68 1.73 1.34
N TYR A 112 -15.47 0.79 0.83
CA TYR A 112 -15.27 0.14 -0.46
C TYR A 112 -16.43 0.51 -1.38
N LYS A 113 -16.14 1.13 -2.53
CA LYS A 113 -17.16 1.59 -3.49
C LYS A 113 -18.28 2.45 -2.87
N GLY A 114 -17.98 3.17 -1.78
CA GLY A 114 -18.93 4.02 -1.06
C GLY A 114 -19.67 3.33 0.09
N GLU A 115 -19.48 2.03 0.29
CA GLU A 115 -20.07 1.27 1.40
C GLU A 115 -19.06 1.08 2.53
N VAL A 116 -19.52 1.10 3.78
CA VAL A 116 -18.64 0.96 4.96
C VAL A 116 -18.21 -0.49 5.10
N VAL A 117 -16.90 -0.71 5.14
CA VAL A 117 -16.28 -2.01 5.36
C VAL A 117 -16.30 -2.36 6.85
N LYS A 118 -16.41 -3.64 7.18
CA LYS A 118 -16.40 -4.12 8.56
C LYS A 118 -15.01 -3.97 9.20
N GLU A 119 -14.96 -3.39 10.40
CA GLU A 119 -13.77 -3.43 11.26
C GLU A 119 -13.68 -4.78 11.97
N TYR A 120 -12.49 -5.39 11.98
CA TYR A 120 -12.21 -6.65 12.67
C TYR A 120 -11.26 -6.42 13.85
N GLU A 121 -11.70 -6.79 15.07
CA GLU A 121 -10.94 -6.72 16.33
C GLU A 121 -9.67 -7.60 16.35
#